data_AF-A0A257AV29-F1
#
_entry.id   AF-A0A257AV29-F1
#
_cell.length_a   1.000
_cell.length_b   1.000
_cell.length_c   1.000
_cell.angle_alpha   90.00
_cell.angle_beta   90.00
_cell.angle_gamma   90.00
#
_symmetry.space_group_name_H-M   'P 1'
#
loop_
_entity.id
_entity.type
_entity.pdbx_description
1 polymer ?
#
loop_
_entity_poly.entity_id
_entity_poly.type
_entity_poly.pdbx_seq_one_letter_code
_entity_poly.pdbx_strand_id
1 'polypeptide(L)'
;MPNAYATLKSMLRPVAVIESIAAVLAYDERTVMPATAAGVRAEQLSFIAELHHQRFTDPRVGELIAEAESQAPREPADGDEQVNLREWRRAYDRAVKLPAEFVAEMTKTTSLAEHAWAEARKQSSFAMFLPWLERIVDLKRREAA
;
A
#
# COMPACT_ATOMS: atom_id res chain seq x y z
N MET A 1 -6.84 -25.55 -18.40
CA MET A 1 -6.43 -24.15 -18.23
C MET A 1 -7.00 -23.65 -16.91
N PRO A 2 -6.24 -22.95 -16.06
CA PRO A 2 -6.81 -22.27 -14.90
C PRO A 2 -7.87 -21.27 -15.35
N ASN A 3 -8.96 -21.10 -14.58
CA ASN A 3 -9.96 -20.05 -14.85
C ASN A 3 -9.39 -18.66 -14.50
N ALA A 4 -10.14 -17.60 -14.81
CA ALA A 4 -9.68 -16.23 -14.59
C ALA A 4 -9.33 -15.96 -13.12
N TYR A 5 -10.17 -16.43 -12.19
CA TYR A 5 -9.93 -16.31 -10.76
C TYR A 5 -8.64 -16.99 -10.29
N ALA A 6 -8.38 -18.24 -10.70
CA ALA A 6 -7.14 -18.94 -10.35
C ALA A 6 -5.89 -18.22 -10.88
N THR A 7 -6.00 -17.64 -12.08
CA THR A 7 -4.92 -16.86 -12.70
C THR A 7 -4.68 -15.55 -11.94
N LEU A 8 -5.75 -14.81 -11.62
CA LEU A 8 -5.71 -13.60 -10.80
C LEU A 8 -5.09 -13.87 -9.43
N LYS A 9 -5.53 -14.93 -8.74
CA LYS A 9 -4.99 -15.33 -7.44
C LYS A 9 -3.49 -15.64 -7.50
N SER A 10 -3.04 -16.28 -8.59
CA SER A 10 -1.61 -16.53 -8.82
C SER A 10 -0.84 -15.22 -9.03
N MET A 11 -1.40 -14.30 -9.83
CA MET A 11 -0.80 -12.99 -10.13
C MET A 11 -0.71 -12.08 -8.89
N LEU A 12 -1.70 -12.13 -8.01
CA LEU A 12 -1.73 -11.33 -6.77
C LEU A 12 -0.90 -11.93 -5.63
N ARG A 13 -0.46 -13.19 -5.74
CA ARG A 13 0.35 -13.83 -4.69
C ARG A 13 1.69 -13.12 -4.44
N PRO A 14 2.50 -12.78 -5.46
CA PRO A 14 3.67 -11.93 -5.27
C PRO A 14 3.36 -10.56 -4.67
N VAL A 15 2.22 -9.94 -5.02
CA VAL A 15 1.79 -8.65 -4.45
C VAL A 15 1.62 -8.75 -2.93
N ALA A 16 0.94 -9.80 -2.46
CA ALA A 16 0.78 -10.06 -1.03
C ALA A 16 2.12 -10.34 -0.30
N VAL A 17 3.09 -10.95 -0.99
CA VAL A 17 4.45 -11.15 -0.43
C VAL A 17 5.17 -9.82 -0.28
N ILE A 18 5.06 -8.91 -1.26
CA ILE A 18 5.65 -7.57 -1.20
C ILE A 18 5.04 -6.77 -0.03
N GLU A 19 3.72 -6.85 0.15
CA GLU A 19 3.03 -6.23 1.30
C GLU A 19 3.53 -6.78 2.64
N SER A 20 3.71 -8.10 2.74
CA SER A 20 4.28 -8.74 3.93
C SER A 20 5.71 -8.28 4.22
N ILE A 21 6.56 -8.10 3.19
CA ILE A 21 7.91 -7.54 3.34
C ILE A 21 7.83 -6.11 3.89
N ALA A 22 6.94 -5.27 3.35
CA ALA A 22 6.74 -3.91 3.85
C ALA A 22 6.33 -3.90 5.33
N ALA A 23 5.44 -4.81 5.74
CA ALA A 23 5.02 -4.93 7.13
C ALA A 23 6.17 -5.29 8.07
N VAL A 24 7.06 -6.20 7.67
CA VAL A 24 8.26 -6.54 8.45
C VAL A 24 9.22 -5.36 8.56
N LEU A 25 9.45 -4.63 7.47
CA LEU A 25 10.29 -3.42 7.48
C LEU A 25 9.72 -2.33 8.42
N ALA A 26 8.41 -2.11 8.39
CA ALA A 26 7.73 -1.14 9.26
C ALA A 26 7.69 -1.60 10.73
N TYR A 27 7.68 -2.91 11.00
CA TYR A 27 7.84 -3.44 12.35
C TYR A 27 9.25 -3.18 12.88
N ASP A 28 10.27 -3.52 12.09
CA ASP A 28 11.68 -3.31 12.46
C ASP A 28 11.97 -1.82 12.72
N GLU A 29 11.43 -0.94 11.89
CA GLU A 29 11.59 0.53 12.00
C GLU A 29 11.17 1.06 13.38
N ARG A 30 10.10 0.48 13.93
CA ARG A 30 9.49 0.92 15.20
C ARG A 30 10.03 0.20 16.43
N THR A 31 10.84 -0.85 16.25
CA THR A 31 11.20 -1.75 17.36
C THR A 31 12.71 -1.92 17.55
N VAL A 32 13.45 -2.20 16.48
CA VAL A 32 14.86 -2.60 16.57
C VAL A 32 15.78 -1.62 15.85
N MET A 33 15.30 -1.00 14.77
CA MET A 33 16.11 -0.18 13.89
C MET A 33 16.78 1.01 14.62
N PRO A 34 18.10 1.26 14.43
CA PRO A 34 18.74 2.45 14.97
C PRO A 34 18.23 3.72 14.29
N ALA A 35 18.12 4.82 15.04
CA ALA A 35 17.60 6.10 14.54
C ALA A 35 18.37 6.66 13.33
N THR A 36 19.66 6.36 13.21
CA THR A 36 20.51 6.80 12.09
C THR A 36 20.13 6.14 10.75
N ALA A 37 19.37 5.04 10.77
CA ALA A 37 18.94 4.32 9.57
C ALA A 37 17.62 4.84 8.98
N ALA A 38 16.99 5.86 9.58
CA ALA A 38 15.69 6.41 9.16
C ALA A 38 15.63 6.73 7.65
N GLY A 39 16.65 7.38 7.10
CA GLY A 39 16.69 7.72 5.67
C GLY A 39 16.70 6.49 4.75
N VAL A 40 17.49 5.47 5.10
CA VAL A 40 17.58 4.22 4.34
C VAL A 40 16.27 3.43 4.44
N ARG A 41 15.64 3.39 5.62
CA ARG A 41 14.34 2.73 5.79
C ARG A 41 13.24 3.41 5.00
N ALA A 42 13.19 4.73 5.00
CA ALA A 42 12.24 5.49 4.20
C ALA A 42 12.40 5.17 2.70
N GLU A 43 13.64 5.04 2.21
CA GLU A 43 13.92 4.62 0.83
C GLU A 43 13.45 3.19 0.53
N GLN A 44 13.74 2.23 1.41
CA GLN A 44 13.29 0.83 1.28
C GLN A 44 11.76 0.74 1.21
N LEU A 45 11.06 1.39 2.14
CA LEU A 45 9.60 1.38 2.19
C LEU A 45 8.99 2.08 0.97
N SER A 46 9.56 3.21 0.55
CA SER A 46 9.12 3.92 -0.66
C SER A 46 9.24 3.05 -1.90
N PHE A 47 10.39 2.37 -2.09
CA PHE A 47 10.62 1.50 -3.24
C PHE A 47 9.67 0.29 -3.25
N ILE A 48 9.50 -0.37 -2.10
CA ILE A 48 8.61 -1.52 -1.97
C ILE A 48 7.14 -1.11 -2.19
N ALA A 49 6.72 0.05 -1.70
CA ALA A 49 5.37 0.59 -1.92
C ALA A 49 5.11 0.89 -3.40
N GLU A 50 6.08 1.50 -4.10
CA GLU A 50 5.99 1.74 -5.54
C GLU A 50 5.87 0.42 -6.31
N LEU A 51 6.74 -0.55 -6.00
CA LEU A 51 6.75 -1.87 -6.64
C LEU A 51 5.46 -2.66 -6.40
N HIS A 52 4.92 -2.60 -5.18
CA HIS A 52 3.61 -3.15 -4.86
C HIS A 52 2.53 -2.51 -5.72
N HIS A 53 2.49 -1.17 -5.76
CA HIS A 53 1.48 -0.40 -6.47
C HIS A 53 1.50 -0.67 -7.97
N GLN A 54 2.67 -0.64 -8.59
CA GLN A 54 2.84 -0.93 -10.02
C GLN A 54 2.31 -2.33 -10.38
N ARG A 55 2.60 -3.35 -9.56
CA ARG A 55 2.11 -4.71 -9.81
C ARG A 55 0.62 -4.86 -9.56
N PHE A 56 0.10 -4.23 -8.52
CA PHE A 56 -1.32 -4.32 -8.17
C PHE A 56 -2.21 -3.56 -9.16
N THR A 57 -1.71 -2.45 -9.72
CA THR A 57 -2.45 -1.61 -10.67
C THR A 57 -2.19 -1.97 -12.14
N ASP A 58 -1.48 -3.06 -12.42
CA ASP A 58 -1.30 -3.58 -13.78
C ASP A 58 -2.68 -3.75 -14.46
N PRO A 59 -2.90 -3.24 -15.69
CA PRO A 59 -4.18 -3.36 -16.40
C PRO A 59 -4.70 -4.79 -16.47
N ARG A 60 -3.80 -5.79 -16.54
CA ARG A 60 -4.16 -7.21 -16.58
C ARG A 60 -4.87 -7.66 -15.32
N VAL A 61 -4.59 -7.06 -14.16
CA VAL A 61 -5.33 -7.32 -12.91
C VAL A 61 -6.80 -6.91 -13.08
N GLY A 62 -7.05 -5.70 -13.58
CA GLY A 62 -8.41 -5.19 -13.82
C GLY A 62 -9.21 -6.03 -14.82
N GLU A 63 -8.55 -6.45 -15.90
CA GLU A 63 -9.11 -7.38 -16.90
C GLU A 63 -9.50 -8.72 -16.26
N LEU A 64 -8.60 -9.32 -15.49
CA LEU A 64 -8.82 -10.61 -14.85
C LEU A 64 -9.91 -10.55 -13.77
N ILE A 65 -10.04 -9.44 -13.04
CA ILE A 65 -11.16 -9.24 -12.11
C ILE A 65 -12.48 -9.23 -12.90
N ALA A 66 -12.55 -8.48 -14.01
CA ALA A 66 -13.78 -8.40 -14.82
C ALA A 66 -14.14 -9.73 -15.47
N GLU A 67 -13.13 -10.46 -15.97
CA GLU A 67 -13.31 -11.79 -16.53
C GLU A 67 -13.82 -12.78 -15.47
N ALA A 68 -13.23 -12.78 -14.27
CA ALA A 68 -13.64 -13.64 -13.17
C ALA A 68 -15.05 -13.30 -12.65
N GLU A 69 -15.43 -12.01 -12.58
CA GLU A 69 -16.80 -11.60 -12.24
C GLU A 69 -17.83 -12.07 -13.27
N SER A 70 -17.45 -12.12 -14.56
CA SER A 70 -18.33 -12.60 -15.64
C SER A 70 -18.48 -14.12 -15.68
N GLN A 71 -17.47 -14.84 -15.17
CA GLN A 71 -17.49 -16.29 -15.00
C GLN A 71 -18.33 -16.59 -13.75
N ALA A 72 -19.67 -16.61 -13.91
CA ALA A 72 -20.66 -16.80 -12.84
C ALA A 72 -20.09 -17.56 -11.62
N PRO A 73 -19.99 -16.92 -10.45
CA PRO A 73 -19.38 -17.56 -9.29
C PRO A 73 -20.13 -18.84 -8.96
N ARG A 74 -19.40 -19.93 -8.71
CA ARG A 74 -19.99 -21.22 -8.32
C ARG A 74 -20.49 -21.21 -6.87
N GLU A 75 -20.11 -20.19 -6.10
CA GLU A 75 -20.33 -20.11 -4.67
C GLU A 75 -21.43 -19.10 -4.31
N PRO A 76 -22.00 -19.16 -3.10
CA PRO A 76 -22.83 -18.10 -2.54
C PRO A 76 -22.11 -16.74 -2.43
N ALA A 77 -22.87 -15.68 -2.12
CA ALA A 77 -22.35 -14.30 -2.02
C ALA A 77 -21.26 -14.09 -0.94
N ASP A 78 -21.23 -14.96 0.05
CA ASP A 78 -20.28 -15.01 1.15
C ASP A 78 -19.20 -16.08 0.97
N GLY A 79 -19.15 -16.76 -0.18
CA GLY A 79 -18.07 -17.67 -0.54
C GLY A 79 -16.74 -16.94 -0.75
N ASP A 80 -15.63 -17.64 -0.49
CA ASP A 80 -14.27 -17.10 -0.56
C ASP A 80 -13.98 -16.43 -1.92
N GLU A 81 -14.40 -17.05 -3.04
CA GLU A 81 -14.15 -16.49 -4.37
C GLU A 81 -14.92 -15.18 -4.59
N GLN A 82 -16.19 -15.12 -4.17
CA GLN A 82 -17.00 -13.91 -4.30
C GLN A 82 -16.49 -12.78 -3.41
N VAL A 83 -16.11 -13.09 -2.17
CA VAL A 83 -15.55 -12.11 -1.24
C VAL A 83 -14.22 -11.57 -1.77
N ASN A 84 -13.34 -12.45 -2.24
CA ASN A 84 -12.06 -12.04 -2.82
C ASN A 84 -12.26 -11.10 -4.02
N LEU A 85 -13.15 -11.44 -4.96
CA LEU A 85 -13.41 -10.60 -6.13
C LEU A 85 -13.96 -9.22 -5.73
N ARG A 86 -14.93 -9.17 -4.80
CA ARG A 86 -15.48 -7.92 -4.29
C ARG A 86 -14.40 -7.03 -3.68
N GLU A 87 -13.55 -7.59 -2.82
CA GLU A 87 -12.51 -6.80 -2.15
C GLU A 87 -11.37 -6.43 -3.10
N TRP A 88 -10.96 -7.31 -4.03
CA TRP A 88 -9.96 -7.00 -5.06
C TRP A 88 -10.44 -5.92 -6.02
N ARG A 89 -11.68 -5.99 -6.51
CA ARG A 89 -12.32 -4.93 -7.32
C ARG A 89 -12.26 -3.60 -6.59
N ARG A 90 -12.77 -3.57 -5.36
CA ARG A 90 -12.82 -2.37 -4.53
C ARG A 90 -11.43 -1.79 -4.25
N ALA A 91 -10.43 -2.63 -4.00
CA ALA A 91 -9.06 -2.19 -3.78
C ALA A 91 -8.41 -1.68 -5.06
N TYR A 92 -8.56 -2.40 -6.17
CA TYR A 92 -8.01 -2.04 -7.49
C TYR A 92 -8.57 -0.70 -7.97
N ASP A 93 -9.89 -0.51 -7.95
CA ASP A 93 -10.56 0.70 -8.42
C ASP A 93 -10.13 1.95 -7.63
N ARG A 94 -9.73 1.80 -6.36
CA ARG A 94 -9.12 2.88 -5.58
C ARG A 94 -7.65 3.09 -5.94
N ALA A 95 -6.88 2.01 -6.05
CA ALA A 95 -5.45 2.08 -6.30
C ALA A 95 -5.14 2.72 -7.66
N VAL A 96 -5.85 2.36 -8.72
CA VAL A 96 -5.60 2.90 -10.08
C VAL A 96 -5.83 4.41 -10.21
N LYS A 97 -6.54 5.03 -9.26
CA LYS A 97 -6.75 6.50 -9.24
C LYS A 97 -5.52 7.26 -8.78
N LEU A 98 -4.55 6.58 -8.17
CA LEU A 98 -3.35 7.19 -7.61
C LEU A 98 -2.13 6.84 -8.46
N PRO A 99 -1.34 7.83 -8.93
CA PRO A 99 -0.06 7.57 -9.57
C PRO A 99 0.92 6.86 -8.63
N ALA A 100 1.78 5.98 -9.18
CA ALA A 100 2.78 5.25 -8.38
C ALA A 100 3.75 6.18 -7.63
N GLU A 101 4.15 7.28 -8.29
CA GLU A 101 5.01 8.32 -7.70
C GLU A 101 4.36 8.99 -6.48
N PHE A 102 3.04 9.16 -6.48
CA PHE A 102 2.31 9.75 -5.35
C PHE A 102 2.31 8.79 -4.16
N VAL A 103 2.12 7.50 -4.39
CA VAL A 103 2.17 6.47 -3.34
C VAL A 103 3.57 6.42 -2.72
N ALA A 104 4.62 6.44 -3.55
CA ALA A 104 6.00 6.51 -3.09
C ALA A 104 6.28 7.78 -2.26
N GLU A 105 5.84 8.96 -2.74
CA GLU A 105 5.97 10.23 -2.02
C GLU A 105 5.30 10.19 -0.65
N MET A 106 4.06 9.70 -0.59
CA MET A 106 3.29 9.55 0.65
C MET A 106 4.02 8.63 1.63
N THR A 107 4.42 7.44 1.20
CA THR A 107 5.10 6.45 2.07
C THR A 107 6.44 6.98 2.60
N LYS A 108 7.24 7.63 1.75
CA LYS A 108 8.50 8.23 2.18
C LYS A 108 8.25 9.35 3.20
N THR A 109 7.27 10.20 2.95
CA THR A 109 6.91 11.31 3.84
C THR A 109 6.48 10.79 5.21
N THR A 110 5.61 9.78 5.27
CA THR A 110 5.09 9.26 6.54
C THR A 110 6.14 8.50 7.35
N SER A 111 7.04 7.73 6.71
CA SER A 111 8.16 7.07 7.41
C SER A 111 9.09 8.10 8.06
N LEU A 112 9.49 9.15 7.34
CA LEU A 112 10.31 10.23 7.92
C LEU A 112 9.57 11.00 9.02
N ALA A 113 8.28 11.25 8.83
CA ALA A 113 7.44 11.93 9.80
C ALA A 113 7.29 11.13 11.10
N GLU A 114 7.24 9.79 11.06
CA GLU A 114 7.18 8.94 12.25
C GLU A 114 8.40 9.16 13.15
N HIS A 115 9.60 9.24 12.56
CA HIS A 115 10.83 9.54 13.29
C HIS A 115 10.81 10.96 13.89
N ALA A 116 10.37 11.95 13.11
CA ALA A 116 10.26 13.33 13.60
C ALA A 116 9.23 13.44 14.73
N TRP A 117 8.11 12.71 14.63
CA TRP A 117 7.08 12.63 15.66
C TRP A 117 7.61 11.98 16.94
N ALA A 118 8.36 10.88 16.84
CA ALA A 118 8.92 10.20 17.99
C ALA A 118 9.83 11.14 18.81
N GLU A 119 10.62 11.97 18.13
CA GLU A 119 11.48 12.96 18.79
C GLU A 119 10.68 14.16 19.33
N ALA A 120 9.79 14.71 18.52
CA ALA A 120 8.89 15.80 18.92
C ALA A 120 8.09 15.44 20.17
N ARG A 121 7.60 14.19 20.27
CA ARG A 121 6.85 13.69 21.42
C ARG A 121 7.72 13.59 22.67
N LYS A 122 8.95 13.08 22.56
CA LYS A 122 9.89 13.02 23.70
C LYS A 122 10.17 14.42 24.26
N GLN A 123 10.29 15.40 23.37
CA GLN A 123 10.57 16.79 23.74
C GLN A 123 9.30 17.62 24.02
N SER A 124 8.11 17.03 23.89
CA SER A 124 6.83 17.74 23.96
C SER A 124 6.77 18.98 23.04
N SER A 125 7.39 18.91 21.87
CA SER A 125 7.56 20.02 20.95
C SER A 125 6.73 19.83 19.68
N PHE A 126 5.51 20.37 19.66
CA PHE A 126 4.66 20.33 18.47
C PHE A 126 5.28 21.04 17.27
N ALA A 127 6.02 22.13 17.51
CA ALA A 127 6.67 22.92 16.46
C ALA A 127 7.64 22.09 15.61
N MET A 128 8.28 21.06 16.19
CA MET A 128 9.16 20.15 15.45
C MET A 128 8.39 19.25 14.47
N PHE A 129 7.14 18.91 14.79
CA PHE A 129 6.32 18.02 13.96
C PHE A 129 5.40 18.77 12.98
N LEU A 130 5.05 20.03 13.27
CA LEU A 130 4.19 20.87 12.44
C LEU A 130 4.51 20.82 10.93
N PRO A 131 5.77 20.99 10.44
CA PRO A 131 6.04 20.96 9.00
C PRO A 131 5.76 19.59 8.36
N TRP A 132 5.92 18.49 9.11
CA TRP A 132 5.58 17.15 8.64
C TRP A 132 4.07 16.96 8.56
N LEU A 133 3.33 17.45 9.57
CA LEU A 133 1.88 17.38 9.59
C LEU A 133 1.27 18.17 8.43
N GLU A 134 1.77 19.38 8.15
CA GLU A 134 1.31 20.18 7.00
C GLU A 134 1.51 19.44 5.68
N ARG A 135 2.69 18.84 5.48
CA ARG A 135 2.97 18.04 4.28
C ARG A 135 2.05 16.82 4.16
N ILE A 136 1.82 16.09 5.26
CA ILE A 136 0.91 14.93 5.27
C ILE A 136 -0.53 15.36 4.94
N VAL A 137 -1.01 16.47 5.53
CA VAL A 137 -2.35 16.98 5.26
C VAL A 137 -2.51 17.42 3.82
N ASP A 138 -1.50 18.08 3.24
CA ASP A 138 -1.50 18.44 1.82
C ASP A 138 -1.59 17.20 0.92
N LEU A 139 -0.75 16.19 1.17
CA LEU A 139 -0.78 14.93 0.44
C LEU A 139 -2.15 14.25 0.57
N LYS A 140 -2.75 14.24 1.77
CA LYS A 140 -4.08 13.64 1.98
C LYS A 140 -5.20 14.38 1.26
N ARG A 141 -5.09 15.71 1.12
CA ARG A 141 -6.02 16.50 0.30
C ARG A 141 -5.86 16.16 -1.19
N ARG A 142 -4.62 16.03 -1.68
CA ARG A 142 -4.34 15.58 -3.06
C ARG A 142 -4.87 14.17 -3.33
N GLU A 143 -4.80 13.26 -2.36
CA GLU A 143 -5.35 11.89 -2.48
C GLU A 143 -6.88 11.87 -2.62
N ALA A 144 -7.56 12.83 -2.01
CA ALA A 144 -9.02 12.88 -1.94
C ALA A 144 -9.68 13.72 -3.06
N ALA A 145 -8.89 14.54 -3.76
CA ALA A 145 -9.35 15.40 -4.86
C ALA A 145 -9.56 14.60 -6.15
#